data_AF-A0A370DSI5-F1
#
_entry.id   AF-A0A370DSI5-F1
#
_cell.length_a   1.000
_cell.length_b   1.000
_cell.length_c   1.000
_cell.angle_alpha   90.00
_cell.angle_beta   90.00
_cell.angle_gamma   90.00
#
_symmetry.space_group_name_H-M   'P 1'
#
loop_
_entity.id
_entity.type
_entity.pdbx_description
1 polymer ?
#
loop_
_entity_poly.entity_id
_entity_poly.type
_entity_poly.pdbx_seq_one_letter_code
_entity_poly.pdbx_strand_id
1 'polypeptide(L)'
;MVRNSTAETMYRPALLFFLTTAIFPALLHAGSTQVPMPAQIEAFTNSRYPITNATKINVPIQIHDLDAPARLEEKLSASLSSDPKQAKTVAPKHLETLGADRLAEMVNQAYEGTTQAINHELVKIPAVVFDNGTSVIYGITDIDDAVARYQAWRQSEVQ
;
A
#
# COMPACT_ATOMS: atom_id res chain seq x y z
N MET A 1 26.77 36.95 -35.43
CA MET A 1 27.81 37.61 -34.61
C MET A 1 28.20 36.62 -33.51
N VAL A 2 29.49 36.32 -33.36
CA VAL A 2 30.07 35.34 -32.38
C VAL A 2 29.62 33.88 -32.59
N ARG A 3 30.44 32.85 -32.29
CA ARG A 3 31.80 32.55 -32.79
C ARG A 3 31.98 31.03 -32.67
N ASN A 4 32.48 30.34 -33.70
CA ASN A 4 32.85 28.92 -33.56
C ASN A 4 34.15 28.78 -32.75
N SER A 5 34.29 27.72 -31.93
CA SER A 5 35.54 27.40 -31.23
C SER A 5 35.63 25.92 -30.86
N THR A 6 36.27 25.15 -31.74
CA THR A 6 36.78 23.79 -31.49
C THR A 6 37.94 23.79 -30.49
N ALA A 7 38.11 22.70 -29.73
CA ALA A 7 39.31 22.47 -28.90
C ALA A 7 39.65 20.96 -28.78
N GLU A 8 39.93 20.31 -29.92
CA GLU A 8 40.55 18.98 -29.96
C GLU A 8 42.07 19.06 -29.69
N THR A 9 42.53 18.52 -28.56
CA THR A 9 43.96 18.24 -28.27
C THR A 9 44.01 17.15 -27.17
N MET A 10 44.52 15.92 -27.34
CA MET A 10 45.79 15.45 -27.96
C MET A 10 47.00 15.97 -27.16
N TYR A 11 47.97 15.18 -26.65
CA TYR A 11 48.54 13.85 -27.04
C TYR A 11 49.20 13.16 -25.78
N ARG A 12 49.86 11.98 -25.74
CA ARG A 12 50.34 11.02 -26.76
C ARG A 12 50.45 9.52 -26.37
N PRO A 13 51.23 9.04 -25.35
CA PRO A 13 52.01 7.80 -25.56
C PRO A 13 51.89 6.64 -24.54
N ALA A 14 51.56 5.44 -25.06
CA ALA A 14 52.14 4.10 -24.80
C ALA A 14 52.74 3.67 -23.43
N LEU A 15 52.21 2.55 -22.91
CA LEU A 15 53.03 1.35 -22.61
C LEU A 15 52.17 0.07 -22.77
N LEU A 16 52.79 -1.06 -23.15
CA LEU A 16 52.16 -2.38 -23.04
C LEU A 16 52.16 -2.82 -21.57
N PHE A 17 51.25 -3.71 -21.16
CA PHE A 17 51.66 -5.02 -20.61
C PHE A 17 50.48 -6.00 -20.39
N PHE A 18 50.85 -7.29 -20.43
CA PHE A 18 50.16 -8.49 -19.94
C PHE A 18 48.66 -8.67 -20.25
N LEU A 19 48.45 -9.43 -21.33
CA LEU A 19 47.47 -10.50 -21.39
C LEU A 19 47.55 -11.37 -20.11
N THR A 20 46.58 -11.25 -19.21
CA THR A 20 46.29 -12.25 -18.19
C THR A 20 44.92 -12.86 -18.49
N THR A 21 44.89 -14.10 -18.99
CA THR A 21 43.66 -14.88 -19.07
C THR A 21 43.25 -15.28 -17.66
N ALA A 22 42.50 -14.39 -17.00
CA ALA A 22 41.77 -14.72 -15.79
C ALA A 22 40.73 -15.80 -16.13
N ILE A 23 41.12 -17.06 -15.93
CA ILE A 23 40.17 -18.16 -15.83
C ILE A 23 39.31 -17.82 -14.61
N PHE A 24 38.14 -17.22 -14.84
CA PHE A 24 37.11 -17.15 -13.81
C PHE A 24 36.69 -18.61 -13.53
N PRO A 25 36.98 -19.18 -12.34
CA PRO A 25 36.29 -20.39 -11.95
C PRO A 25 34.81 -20.00 -11.86
N ALA A 26 33.96 -20.64 -12.67
CA ALA A 26 32.52 -20.48 -12.60
C ALA A 26 32.02 -21.10 -11.29
N LEU A 27 32.23 -20.38 -10.19
CA LEU A 27 31.75 -20.78 -8.88
C LEU A 27 30.23 -20.57 -8.90
N LEU A 28 29.51 -21.66 -9.23
CA LEU A 28 28.06 -21.73 -9.14
C LEU A 28 27.65 -21.50 -7.68
N HIS A 29 27.51 -20.23 -7.33
CA HIS A 29 26.70 -19.81 -6.22
C HIS A 29 25.27 -20.19 -6.59
N ALA A 30 24.85 -21.39 -6.16
CA ALA A 30 23.45 -21.76 -6.05
C ALA A 30 22.84 -20.92 -4.92
N GLY A 31 22.80 -19.60 -5.13
CA GLY A 31 22.20 -18.65 -4.23
C GLY A 31 20.71 -18.98 -4.14
N SER A 32 20.27 -19.40 -2.97
CA SER A 32 18.86 -19.56 -2.68
C SER A 32 18.18 -18.21 -2.89
N THR A 33 17.46 -18.07 -4.00
CA THR A 33 16.68 -16.88 -4.35
C THR A 33 15.46 -16.78 -3.43
N GLN A 34 15.73 -16.41 -2.17
CA GLN A 34 14.71 -16.05 -1.20
C GLN A 34 13.94 -14.85 -1.76
N VAL A 35 12.77 -15.11 -2.31
CA VAL A 35 11.95 -14.06 -2.90
C VAL A 35 11.48 -13.12 -1.80
N PRO A 36 11.63 -11.80 -1.99
CA PRO A 36 11.37 -10.83 -0.94
C PRO A 36 9.93 -10.94 -0.44
N MET A 37 9.78 -10.79 0.87
CA MET A 37 8.49 -10.41 1.45
C MET A 37 8.11 -9.02 0.91
N PRO A 38 6.81 -8.72 0.73
CA PRO A 38 6.37 -7.36 0.48
C PRO A 38 6.81 -6.45 1.65
N ALA A 39 7.15 -5.20 1.35
CA ALA A 39 7.58 -4.23 2.35
C ALA A 39 6.40 -3.64 3.14
N GLN A 40 5.23 -3.59 2.52
CA GLN A 40 3.98 -3.08 3.09
C GLN A 40 2.80 -3.93 2.57
N ILE A 41 1.84 -4.21 3.46
CA ILE A 41 0.59 -4.89 3.14
C ILE A 41 -0.58 -4.04 3.64
N GLU A 42 -1.54 -3.76 2.76
CA GLU A 42 -2.79 -3.07 3.10
C GLU A 42 -3.99 -3.90 2.64
N ALA A 43 -4.92 -4.22 3.55
CA ALA A 43 -6.08 -5.04 3.28
C ALA A 43 -7.37 -4.21 3.34
N PHE A 44 -8.06 -4.09 2.22
CA PHE A 44 -9.28 -3.32 2.05
C PHE A 44 -10.50 -4.24 2.13
N THR A 45 -11.36 -3.99 3.11
CA THR A 45 -12.39 -4.92 3.59
C THR A 45 -13.69 -4.20 3.92
N ASN A 46 -14.74 -4.96 4.24
CA ASN A 46 -15.92 -4.46 4.91
C ASN A 46 -16.58 -5.56 5.76
N SER A 47 -17.70 -5.28 6.45
CA SER A 47 -18.38 -6.23 7.33
C SER A 47 -18.85 -7.54 6.66
N ARG A 48 -18.94 -7.57 5.32
CA ARG A 48 -19.36 -8.74 4.55
C ARG A 48 -18.21 -9.66 4.14
N TYR A 49 -16.98 -9.14 4.16
CA TYR A 49 -15.78 -9.85 3.69
C TYR A 49 -14.63 -9.78 4.71
N PRO A 50 -14.86 -10.17 5.98
CA PRO A 50 -13.89 -9.97 7.06
C PRO A 50 -12.54 -10.63 6.76
N ILE A 51 -11.46 -9.92 7.07
CA ILE A 51 -10.09 -10.41 6.91
C ILE A 51 -9.83 -11.60 7.86
N THR A 52 -9.08 -12.56 7.33
CA THR A 52 -8.74 -13.85 7.94
C THR A 52 -7.24 -14.10 7.80
N ASN A 53 -6.66 -14.92 8.70
CA ASN A 53 -5.30 -15.48 8.59
C ASN A 53 -4.20 -14.44 8.24
N ALA A 54 -3.72 -13.75 9.26
CA ALA A 54 -2.65 -12.75 9.19
C ALA A 54 -1.54 -13.08 10.21
N THR A 55 -1.18 -14.36 10.34
CA THR A 55 -0.45 -14.89 11.50
C THR A 55 0.88 -15.55 11.14
N LYS A 56 1.09 -15.89 9.86
CA LYS A 56 2.37 -16.48 9.39
C LYS A 56 3.36 -15.40 8.89
N ILE A 57 2.92 -14.14 8.86
CA ILE A 57 3.61 -13.02 8.21
C ILE A 57 4.18 -12.07 9.28
N ASN A 58 5.48 -11.77 9.20
CA ASN A 58 6.16 -10.82 10.09
C ASN A 58 6.41 -9.47 9.35
N VAL A 59 5.37 -8.95 8.70
CA VAL A 59 5.34 -7.69 7.96
C VAL A 59 4.18 -6.85 8.52
N PRO A 60 4.28 -5.52 8.65
CA PRO A 60 3.15 -4.68 9.03
C PRO A 60 1.98 -4.82 8.05
N ILE A 61 0.80 -5.15 8.58
CA ILE A 61 -0.45 -5.24 7.83
C ILE A 61 -1.38 -4.14 8.36
N GLN A 62 -1.80 -3.22 7.49
CA GLN A 62 -2.88 -2.28 7.78
C GLN A 62 -4.21 -2.85 7.26
N ILE A 63 -5.31 -2.64 7.99
CA ILE A 63 -6.63 -3.12 7.60
C ILE A 63 -7.59 -1.94 7.51
N HIS A 64 -8.02 -1.63 6.29
CA HIS A 64 -8.88 -0.52 5.93
C HIS A 64 -10.33 -1.02 5.75
N ASP A 65 -11.17 -0.79 6.75
CA ASP A 65 -12.58 -1.19 6.73
C ASP A 65 -13.47 -0.08 6.15
N LEU A 66 -14.00 -0.33 4.96
CA LEU A 66 -14.78 0.66 4.20
C LEU A 66 -16.21 0.86 4.70
N ASP A 67 -16.68 0.08 5.68
CA ASP A 67 -17.94 0.36 6.40
C ASP A 67 -17.73 1.35 7.57
N ALA A 68 -16.49 1.79 7.84
CA ALA A 68 -16.20 2.74 8.93
C ALA A 68 -16.99 4.08 8.85
N PRO A 69 -17.20 4.71 7.65
CA PRO A 69 -18.06 5.88 7.54
C PRO A 69 -19.52 5.61 7.95
N ALA A 70 -20.08 4.48 7.55
CA ALA A 70 -21.46 4.10 7.88
C ALA A 70 -21.62 3.82 9.39
N ARG A 71 -20.64 3.18 10.03
CA ARG A 71 -20.63 3.00 11.49
C ARG A 71 -20.43 4.32 12.26
N LEU A 72 -19.72 5.30 11.68
CA LEU A 72 -19.65 6.64 12.25
C LEU A 72 -21.01 7.34 12.18
N GLU A 73 -21.70 7.27 11.04
CA GLU A 73 -23.07 7.82 10.89
C GLU A 73 -24.05 7.17 11.87
N GLU A 74 -24.03 5.84 12.00
CA GLU A 74 -24.83 5.09 12.98
C GLU A 74 -24.53 5.56 14.42
N LYS A 75 -23.25 5.63 14.79
CA LYS A 75 -22.79 6.07 16.13
C LYS A 75 -23.20 7.52 16.45
N LEU A 76 -23.15 8.43 15.47
CA LEU A 76 -23.59 9.82 15.64
C LEU A 76 -25.12 9.96 15.65
N SER A 77 -25.84 9.01 15.03
CA SER A 77 -27.31 9.00 14.95
C SER A 77 -27.98 8.27 16.11
N ALA A 78 -27.28 7.37 16.81
CA ALA A 78 -27.82 6.53 17.89
C ALA A 78 -28.38 7.31 19.09
N SER A 79 -28.01 8.58 19.25
CA SER A 79 -28.54 9.50 20.28
C SER A 79 -29.69 10.39 19.80
N LEU A 80 -30.07 10.32 18.52
CA LEU A 80 -31.08 11.17 17.91
C LEU A 80 -32.48 10.55 17.95
N SER A 81 -33.49 11.40 18.00
CA SER A 81 -34.89 10.97 17.93
C SER A 81 -35.26 10.49 16.53
N SER A 82 -36.09 9.45 16.42
CA SER A 82 -36.66 8.99 15.15
C SER A 82 -37.64 9.96 14.50
N ASP A 83 -38.06 11.05 15.18
CA ASP A 83 -38.76 12.18 14.54
C ASP A 83 -37.74 13.08 13.81
N PRO A 84 -37.79 13.20 12.47
CA PRO A 84 -36.85 14.03 11.71
C PRO A 84 -36.88 15.53 12.06
N LYS A 85 -37.95 16.04 12.67
CA LYS A 85 -38.03 17.44 13.14
C LYS A 85 -37.24 17.63 14.43
N GLN A 86 -37.34 16.68 15.35
CA GLN A 86 -36.57 16.67 16.60
C GLN A 86 -35.09 16.42 16.31
N ALA A 87 -34.76 15.42 15.47
CA ALA A 87 -33.39 15.13 15.05
C ALA A 87 -32.67 16.37 14.50
N LYS A 88 -33.30 17.10 13.56
CA LYS A 88 -32.74 18.33 12.98
C LYS A 88 -32.52 19.47 13.98
N THR A 89 -33.26 19.47 15.10
CA THR A 89 -33.17 20.49 16.16
C THR A 89 -32.13 20.13 17.23
N VAL A 90 -31.90 18.84 17.46
CA VAL A 90 -31.00 18.31 18.51
C VAL A 90 -29.59 18.00 17.97
N ALA A 91 -29.48 17.50 16.74
CA ALA A 91 -28.20 17.01 16.19
C ALA A 91 -27.07 18.07 16.19
N PRO A 92 -27.28 19.36 15.80
CA PRO A 92 -26.22 20.36 15.85
C PRO A 92 -25.65 20.53 17.27
N LYS A 93 -26.52 20.61 18.28
CA LYS A 93 -26.13 20.73 19.69
C LYS A 93 -25.38 19.49 20.20
N HIS A 94 -25.73 18.31 19.70
CA HIS A 94 -25.01 17.08 20.05
C HIS A 94 -23.59 17.07 19.46
N LEU A 95 -23.44 17.51 18.21
CA LEU A 95 -22.12 17.67 17.55
C LEU A 95 -21.28 18.77 18.23
N GLU A 96 -21.88 19.91 18.59
CA GLU A 96 -21.24 20.96 19.42
C GLU A 96 -20.74 20.39 20.75
N THR A 97 -21.53 19.54 21.41
CA THR A 97 -21.19 18.89 22.69
C THR A 97 -20.05 17.86 22.56
N LEU A 98 -19.90 17.23 21.39
CA LEU A 98 -18.78 16.32 21.10
C LEU A 98 -17.45 17.06 20.86
N GLY A 99 -17.51 18.33 20.45
CA GLY A 99 -16.37 19.18 20.15
C GLY A 99 -15.87 19.04 18.70
N ALA A 100 -15.53 20.17 18.07
CA ALA A 100 -15.16 20.21 16.65
C ALA A 100 -13.92 19.37 16.33
N ASP A 101 -12.86 19.47 17.12
CA ASP A 101 -11.59 18.76 16.89
C ASP A 101 -11.78 17.23 16.96
N ARG A 102 -12.55 16.76 17.94
CA ARG A 102 -12.87 15.34 18.12
C ARG A 102 -13.78 14.81 17.03
N LEU A 103 -14.74 15.62 16.57
CA LEU A 103 -15.59 15.27 15.43
C LEU A 103 -14.75 15.16 14.15
N ALA A 104 -13.83 16.10 13.92
CA ALA A 104 -12.90 16.06 12.78
C ALA A 104 -11.97 14.85 12.84
N GLU A 105 -11.42 14.51 14.01
CA GLU A 105 -10.62 13.30 14.23
C GLU A 105 -11.42 12.04 13.88
N MET A 106 -12.63 11.90 14.41
CA MET A 106 -13.52 10.76 14.15
C MET A 106 -13.91 10.65 12.67
N VAL A 107 -14.15 11.76 11.98
CA VAL A 107 -14.42 11.79 10.53
C VAL A 107 -13.18 11.37 9.74
N ASN A 108 -12.00 11.92 10.05
CA ASN A 108 -10.76 11.58 9.36
C ASN A 108 -10.44 10.07 9.49
N GLN A 109 -10.52 9.52 10.71
CA GLN A 109 -10.31 8.09 10.97
C GLN A 109 -11.32 7.20 10.23
N ALA A 110 -12.58 7.63 10.09
CA ALA A 110 -13.60 6.85 9.40
C ALA A 110 -13.42 6.87 7.87
N TYR A 111 -12.94 7.97 7.28
CA TYR A 111 -12.74 8.13 5.84
C TYR A 111 -11.32 7.81 5.35
N GLU A 112 -10.37 7.53 6.24
CA GLU A 112 -8.98 7.17 5.90
C GLU A 112 -8.93 5.98 4.94
N GLY A 113 -9.56 4.86 5.30
CA GLY A 113 -9.59 3.66 4.46
C GLY A 113 -10.24 3.88 3.08
N THR A 114 -11.30 4.70 3.02
CA THR A 114 -11.92 5.10 1.74
C THR A 114 -10.98 5.96 0.90
N THR A 115 -10.20 6.85 1.54
CA THR A 115 -9.21 7.69 0.88
C THR A 115 -8.06 6.86 0.32
N GLN A 116 -7.53 5.91 1.09
CA GLN A 116 -6.48 5.01 0.60
C GLN A 116 -6.98 4.07 -0.50
N ALA A 117 -8.23 3.61 -0.44
CA ALA A 117 -8.83 2.82 -1.52
C ALA A 117 -8.93 3.61 -2.84
N ILE A 118 -9.16 4.92 -2.78
CA ILE A 118 -9.15 5.82 -3.95
C ILE A 118 -7.70 6.06 -4.42
N ASN A 119 -6.75 6.26 -3.50
CA ASN A 119 -5.33 6.47 -3.83
C ASN A 119 -4.70 5.27 -4.56
N HIS A 120 -5.11 4.03 -4.22
CA HIS A 120 -4.70 2.80 -4.89
C HIS A 120 -5.62 2.40 -6.07
N GLU A 121 -6.51 3.30 -6.52
CA GLU A 121 -7.46 3.12 -7.64
C GLU A 121 -8.33 1.84 -7.55
N LEU A 122 -8.72 1.44 -6.33
CA LEU A 122 -9.37 0.14 -6.09
C LEU A 122 -10.81 0.08 -6.62
N VAL A 123 -11.03 -0.71 -7.67
CA VAL A 123 -12.34 -0.91 -8.30
C VAL A 123 -13.23 -1.97 -7.62
N LYS A 124 -12.70 -2.71 -6.62
CA LYS A 124 -13.41 -3.82 -5.96
C LYS A 124 -12.83 -4.12 -4.57
N ILE A 125 -13.70 -4.58 -3.66
CA ILE A 125 -13.33 -5.22 -2.39
C ILE A 125 -13.87 -6.68 -2.31
N PRO A 126 -13.30 -7.56 -1.45
CA PRO A 126 -12.08 -7.34 -0.68
C PRO A 126 -10.85 -7.27 -1.60
N ALA A 127 -9.80 -6.59 -1.17
CA ALA A 127 -8.55 -6.46 -1.92
C ALA A 127 -7.36 -6.41 -0.95
N VAL A 128 -6.24 -7.01 -1.35
CA VAL A 128 -4.96 -6.89 -0.63
C VAL A 128 -3.95 -6.22 -1.56
N VAL A 129 -3.44 -5.08 -1.12
CA VAL A 129 -2.44 -4.25 -1.82
C VAL A 129 -1.07 -4.54 -1.21
N PHE A 130 -0.08 -4.66 -2.09
CA PHE A 130 1.33 -4.87 -1.76
C PHE A 130 2.18 -3.73 -2.29
N ASP A 131 3.23 -3.39 -1.55
CA ASP A 131 4.27 -2.45 -1.95
C ASP A 131 3.70 -1.10 -2.47
N ASN A 132 2.84 -0.48 -1.66
CA ASN A 132 2.26 0.85 -1.90
C ASN A 132 1.63 0.99 -3.31
N GLY A 133 0.68 0.10 -3.63
CA GLY A 133 -0.07 0.12 -4.89
C GLY A 133 0.60 -0.62 -6.05
N THR A 134 1.86 -1.06 -5.93
CA THR A 134 2.59 -1.75 -7.00
C THR A 134 1.92 -3.06 -7.42
N SER A 135 1.18 -3.72 -6.53
CA SER A 135 0.44 -4.95 -6.86
C SER A 135 -0.82 -5.12 -6.00
N VAL A 136 -1.91 -5.63 -6.60
CA VAL A 136 -3.20 -5.79 -5.92
C VAL A 136 -3.80 -7.16 -6.24
N ILE A 137 -4.22 -7.90 -5.20
CA ILE A 137 -4.96 -9.15 -5.33
C ILE A 137 -6.41 -8.91 -4.88
N TYR A 138 -7.36 -9.07 -5.81
CA TYR A 138 -8.78 -8.86 -5.58
C TYR A 138 -9.52 -10.15 -5.21
N GLY A 139 -10.55 -10.03 -4.36
CA GLY A 139 -11.46 -11.13 -4.01
C GLY A 139 -10.92 -12.09 -2.94
N ILE A 140 -9.85 -11.73 -2.24
CA ILE A 140 -9.21 -12.53 -1.20
C ILE A 140 -9.35 -11.88 0.18
N THR A 141 -9.61 -12.68 1.21
CA THR A 141 -9.67 -12.25 2.62
C THR A 141 -8.58 -12.89 3.49
N ASP A 142 -7.92 -13.94 2.99
CA ASP A 142 -6.82 -14.65 3.67
C ASP A 142 -5.49 -13.98 3.32
N ILE A 143 -4.84 -13.33 4.29
CA ILE A 143 -3.61 -12.57 4.04
C ILE A 143 -2.40 -13.51 3.85
N ASP A 144 -2.36 -14.62 4.57
CA ASP A 144 -1.33 -15.67 4.40
C ASP A 144 -1.35 -16.25 2.96
N ASP A 145 -2.54 -16.51 2.39
CA ASP A 145 -2.71 -16.92 0.98
C ASP A 145 -2.41 -15.77 -0.01
N ALA A 146 -2.80 -14.54 0.31
CA ALA A 146 -2.48 -13.38 -0.52
C ALA A 146 -0.96 -13.15 -0.64
N VAL A 147 -0.20 -13.27 0.46
CA VAL A 147 1.27 -13.19 0.45
C VAL A 147 1.87 -14.38 -0.31
N ALA A 148 1.37 -15.60 -0.13
CA ALA A 148 1.85 -16.76 -0.88
C ALA A 148 1.69 -16.58 -2.40
N ARG A 149 0.57 -16.01 -2.85
CA ARG A 149 0.31 -15.67 -4.26
C ARG A 149 1.22 -14.57 -4.77
N TYR A 150 1.42 -13.49 -4.00
CA TYR A 150 2.38 -12.44 -4.31
C TYR A 150 3.79 -13.04 -4.50
N GLN A 151 4.25 -13.88 -3.56
CA GLN A 151 5.57 -14.51 -3.66
C GLN A 151 5.70 -15.44 -4.87
N ALA A 152 4.69 -16.27 -5.15
CA ALA A 152 4.69 -17.15 -6.32
C ALA A 152 4.72 -16.37 -7.65
N TRP A 153 4.03 -15.22 -7.72
CA TRP A 153 4.11 -14.32 -8.87
C TRP A 153 5.49 -13.67 -8.99
N ARG A 154 6.06 -13.11 -7.91
CA ARG A 154 7.41 -12.53 -7.91
C ARG A 154 8.50 -13.56 -8.25
N GLN A 155 8.31 -14.84 -7.91
CA GLN A 155 9.18 -15.94 -8.37
C GLN A 155 9.15 -16.11 -9.90
N SER A 156 8.03 -15.83 -10.56
CA SER A 156 7.90 -15.93 -12.02
C SER A 156 8.45 -14.72 -12.79
N GLU A 157 8.67 -13.58 -12.15
CA GLU A 157 9.28 -12.38 -12.76
C GLU A 157 10.83 -12.40 -12.75
N VAL A 158 11.44 -13.32 -11.99
CA VAL A 158 12.88 -13.39 -11.73
C VAL A 158 13.57 -14.53 -12.52
N GLN A 159 12.82 -15.23 -13.38
CA GLN A 159 13.26 -16.35 -14.22
C GLN A 159 13.32 -15.98 -15.70
#